data_AF-A0A7Y4WFB6-F1
#
_entry.id   AF-A0A7Y4WFB6-F1
#
_cell.length_a   1.000
_cell.length_b   1.000
_cell.length_c   1.000
_cell.angle_alpha   90.00
_cell.angle_beta   90.00
_cell.angle_gamma   90.00
#
_symmetry.space_group_name_H-M   'P 1'
#
loop_
_entity.id
_entity.type
_entity.pdbx_description
1 polymer ?
#
loop_
_entity_poly.entity_id
_entity_poly.type
_entity_poly.pdbx_seq_one_letter_code
_entity_poly.pdbx_strand_id
1 'polypeptide(L)'
;MTDQVAAAIGTQYPLLFAYRDTLFGNGFLVEVQAINGRALCVREAEDEYWVYGINPGGMAAHGADPAAAHAAFRKTFSHILIDLAHSSNSFAEFQAAVQTFFDDTNEGYEADWRKALLGVQRGEVSLEGIPTVPANSPRSIAVTIKEVRQVTPQDNSANVQYLLAA
;
A
#
# COMPACT_ATOMS: atom_id res chain seq x y z
N MET A 1 29.16 18.05 -1.91
CA MET A 1 28.36 17.01 -1.24
C MET A 1 27.32 17.76 -0.44
N THR A 2 26.08 17.77 -0.91
CA THR A 2 24.99 18.44 -0.21
C THR A 2 24.67 17.57 0.99
N ASP A 3 24.94 18.06 2.20
CA ASP A 3 24.48 17.42 3.43
C ASP A 3 22.96 17.32 3.36
N GLN A 4 22.47 16.12 3.10
CA GLN A 4 21.06 15.83 3.10
C GLN A 4 20.67 15.69 4.57
N VAL A 5 19.97 16.70 5.08
CA VAL A 5 19.46 16.67 6.45
C VAL A 5 18.47 15.51 6.54
N ALA A 6 18.81 14.50 7.34
CA ALA A 6 17.91 13.38 7.59
C ALA A 6 16.57 13.91 8.14
N ALA A 7 15.45 13.41 7.63
CA ALA A 7 14.13 13.91 7.99
C ALA A 7 13.89 13.88 9.51
N ALA A 8 13.21 14.86 10.10
CA ALA A 8 13.00 14.85 11.55
C ALA A 8 12.17 13.63 11.99
N ILE A 9 12.41 13.11 13.20
CA ILE A 9 11.46 12.20 13.87
C ILE A 9 10.09 12.89 13.93
N GLY A 10 9.03 12.13 13.65
CA GLY A 10 7.65 12.60 13.50
C GLY A 10 7.32 13.10 12.09
N THR A 11 8.26 13.07 11.13
CA THR A 11 7.95 13.41 9.74
C THR A 11 6.99 12.39 9.16
N GLN A 12 5.92 12.89 8.53
CA GLN A 12 4.84 12.09 7.95
C GLN A 12 4.85 12.25 6.42
N TYR A 13 4.76 11.14 5.70
CA TYR A 13 4.73 11.07 4.24
C TYR A 13 3.40 10.48 3.79
N PRO A 14 2.55 11.23 3.07
CA PRO A 14 1.32 10.70 2.53
C PRO A 14 1.65 9.90 1.26
N LEU A 15 1.39 8.60 1.26
CA LEU A 15 1.72 7.70 0.16
C LEU A 15 0.45 7.25 -0.57
N LEU A 16 0.58 7.09 -1.89
CA LEU A 16 -0.29 6.24 -2.71
C LEU A 16 0.48 5.00 -3.14
N PHE A 17 -0.16 3.83 -3.14
CA PHE A 17 0.44 2.59 -3.60
C PHE A 17 -0.35 1.91 -4.70
N ALA A 18 0.37 1.19 -5.54
CA ALA A 18 -0.19 0.27 -6.51
C ALA A 18 0.49 -1.09 -6.38
N TYR A 19 -0.33 -2.13 -6.18
CA TYR A 19 0.12 -3.51 -6.03
C TYR A 19 -0.62 -4.42 -6.99
N ARG A 20 0.11 -5.41 -7.51
CA ARG A 20 -0.46 -6.54 -8.24
C ARG A 20 0.00 -7.83 -7.59
N ASP A 21 -0.95 -8.70 -7.29
CA ASP A 21 -0.74 -10.03 -6.72
C ASP A 21 -1.46 -11.08 -7.55
N THR A 22 -0.81 -12.22 -7.80
CA THR A 22 -1.45 -13.43 -8.32
C THR A 22 -1.44 -14.49 -7.23
N LEU A 23 -2.60 -15.01 -6.87
CA LEU A 23 -2.72 -15.98 -5.78
C LEU A 23 -3.78 -17.04 -6.07
N PHE A 24 -3.64 -18.19 -5.42
CA PHE A 24 -4.65 -19.26 -5.41
C PHE A 24 -5.52 -19.14 -4.17
N GLY A 25 -6.83 -19.29 -4.34
CA GLY A 25 -7.80 -19.41 -3.25
C GLY A 25 -8.78 -20.53 -3.56
N ASN A 26 -9.07 -21.42 -2.62
CA ASN A 26 -10.12 -22.46 -2.65
C ASN A 26 -10.70 -22.84 -4.05
N GLY A 27 -9.84 -23.30 -4.97
CA GLY A 27 -10.24 -23.78 -6.30
C GLY A 27 -10.26 -22.74 -7.44
N PHE A 28 -9.92 -21.48 -7.18
CA PHE A 28 -9.72 -20.42 -8.16
C PHE A 28 -8.30 -19.85 -8.12
N LEU A 29 -7.84 -19.37 -9.26
CA LEU A 29 -6.62 -18.58 -9.43
C LEU A 29 -7.04 -17.17 -9.82
N VAL A 30 -6.49 -16.17 -9.13
CA VAL A 30 -6.91 -14.78 -9.32
C VAL A 30 -5.72 -13.85 -9.36
N GLU A 31 -5.92 -12.72 -10.03
CA GLU A 31 -5.08 -11.55 -9.91
C GLU A 31 -5.85 -10.42 -9.22
N VAL A 32 -5.22 -9.84 -8.21
CA VAL A 32 -5.69 -8.69 -7.47
C VAL A 32 -4.82 -7.49 -7.85
N GLN A 33 -5.45 -6.41 -8.31
CA GLN A 33 -4.78 -5.17 -8.65
C GLN A 33 -5.35 -4.04 -7.78
N ALA A 34 -4.55 -3.51 -6.87
CA ALA A 34 -4.85 -2.31 -6.10
C ALA A 34 -4.18 -1.10 -6.77
N ILE A 35 -4.95 -0.04 -6.98
CA ILE A 35 -4.49 1.21 -7.61
C ILE A 35 -4.81 2.37 -6.66
N ASN A 36 -3.79 3.18 -6.39
CA ASN A 36 -3.87 4.36 -5.54
C ASN A 36 -4.47 4.08 -4.15
N GLY A 37 -4.13 2.92 -3.56
CA GLY A 37 -4.36 2.68 -2.14
C GLY A 37 -3.62 3.73 -1.31
N ARG A 38 -4.16 4.14 -0.17
CA ARG A 38 -3.60 5.23 0.63
C ARG A 38 -2.90 4.69 1.85
N ALA A 39 -1.72 5.22 2.14
CA ALA A 39 -0.96 4.91 3.34
C ALA A 39 -0.28 6.17 3.89
N LEU A 40 0.03 6.17 5.19
CA LEU A 40 0.81 7.18 5.86
C LEU A 40 2.10 6.55 6.36
N CYS A 41 3.25 7.01 5.83
CA CYS A 41 4.53 6.62 6.39
C CYS A 41 4.98 7.65 7.43
N VAL A 42 5.47 7.19 8.59
CA VAL A 42 5.92 8.03 9.69
C VAL A 42 7.31 7.59 10.11
N ARG A 43 8.25 8.54 10.20
CA ARG A 43 9.54 8.29 10.86
C ARG A 43 9.33 8.41 12.37
N GLU A 44 9.20 7.30 13.09
CA GLU A 44 8.92 7.31 14.54
C GLU A 44 10.18 7.33 15.40
N ALA A 45 11.30 6.79 14.89
CA ALA A 45 12.61 6.88 15.52
C ALA A 45 13.72 7.02 14.47
N GLU A 46 14.99 7.00 14.91
CA GLU A 46 16.15 7.15 14.03
C GLU A 46 16.14 6.11 12.90
N ASP A 47 15.95 4.84 13.23
CA ASP A 47 15.86 3.72 12.30
C ASP A 47 14.50 3.00 12.45
N GLU A 48 13.42 3.77 12.52
CA GLU A 48 12.08 3.20 12.62
C GLU A 48 11.09 3.99 11.80
N TYR A 49 10.62 3.36 10.73
CA TYR A 49 9.60 3.87 9.84
C TYR A 49 8.39 2.97 9.92
N TRP A 50 7.25 3.53 10.28
CA TRP A 50 5.96 2.86 10.23
C TRP A 50 5.22 3.26 8.98
N VAL A 51 4.46 2.33 8.39
CA VAL A 51 3.52 2.58 7.31
C VAL A 51 2.15 2.11 7.78
N TYR A 52 1.24 3.04 7.92
CA TYR A 52 -0.15 2.81 8.31
C TYR A 52 -1.04 2.88 7.08
N GLY A 53 -1.86 1.85 6.87
CA GLY A 53 -2.89 1.86 5.85
C GLY A 53 -3.96 2.88 6.21
N ILE A 54 -4.29 3.75 5.27
CA ILE A 54 -5.46 4.63 5.35
C ILE A 54 -6.61 3.96 4.61
N ASN A 55 -6.34 3.51 3.39
CA ASN A 55 -7.26 2.73 2.58
C ASN A 55 -6.47 1.67 1.80
N PRO A 56 -6.50 0.39 2.22
CA PRO A 56 -7.24 -0.19 3.34
C PRO A 56 -6.74 0.30 4.71
N GLY A 57 -7.62 0.39 5.70
CA GLY A 57 -7.31 0.91 7.05
C GLY A 57 -6.66 -0.10 8.00
N GLY A 58 -7.07 -1.37 7.93
CA GLY A 58 -6.60 -2.45 8.79
C GLY A 58 -5.18 -2.97 8.55
N MET A 59 -4.25 -2.11 8.12
CA MET A 59 -2.87 -2.50 7.83
C MET A 59 -1.86 -1.61 8.55
N ALA A 60 -0.82 -2.24 9.09
CA ALA A 60 0.38 -1.54 9.53
C ALA A 60 1.61 -2.43 9.33
N ALA A 61 2.75 -1.81 9.08
CA ALA A 61 4.05 -2.49 9.05
C ALA A 61 5.16 -1.48 9.35
N HIS A 62 6.33 -1.96 9.73
CA HIS A 62 7.48 -1.11 10.01
C HIS A 62 8.78 -1.66 9.43
N GLY A 63 9.81 -0.83 9.40
CA GLY A 63 11.16 -1.18 8.97
C GLY A 63 12.19 -0.15 9.38
N ALA A 64 13.47 -0.50 9.23
CA ALA A 64 14.59 0.36 9.62
C ALA A 64 14.73 1.63 8.76
N ASP A 65 14.22 1.56 7.53
CA ASP A 65 14.23 2.63 6.56
C ASP A 65 12.91 2.61 5.75
N PRO A 66 12.61 3.66 4.95
CA PRO A 66 11.37 3.71 4.17
C PRO A 66 11.16 2.52 3.22
N ALA A 67 12.24 1.98 2.63
CA ALA A 67 12.15 0.86 1.69
C ALA A 67 11.90 -0.47 2.43
N ALA A 68 12.50 -0.66 3.60
CA ALA A 68 12.24 -1.80 4.46
C ALA A 68 10.79 -1.79 4.98
N ALA A 69 10.30 -0.63 5.42
CA ALA A 69 8.93 -0.47 5.90
C ALA A 69 7.91 -0.72 4.76
N HIS A 70 8.22 -0.24 3.55
CA HIS A 70 7.47 -0.58 2.35
C HIS A 70 7.41 -2.08 2.07
N ALA A 71 8.56 -2.74 2.02
CA ALA A 71 8.63 -4.16 1.72
C ALA A 71 7.81 -4.98 2.74
N ALA A 72 7.87 -4.59 4.01
CA ALA A 72 7.05 -5.16 5.07
C ALA A 72 5.55 -4.90 4.83
N PHE A 73 5.15 -3.67 4.50
CA PHE A 73 3.75 -3.31 4.23
C PHE A 73 3.18 -4.06 3.02
N ARG A 74 3.96 -4.19 1.94
CA ARG A 74 3.61 -4.98 0.76
C ARG A 74 3.41 -6.47 1.09
N LYS A 75 4.22 -7.01 1.99
CA LYS A 75 4.08 -8.40 2.48
C LYS A 75 2.81 -8.56 3.32
N THR A 76 2.52 -7.60 4.20
CA THR A 76 1.26 -7.57 4.97
C THR A 76 0.04 -7.59 4.03
N PHE A 77 0.07 -6.80 2.95
CA PHE A 77 -1.03 -6.79 1.95
C PHE A 77 -1.28 -8.20 1.37
N SER A 78 -0.24 -8.88 0.89
CA SER A 78 -0.40 -10.22 0.34
C SER A 78 -0.87 -11.24 1.35
N HIS A 79 -0.36 -11.19 2.59
CA HIS A 79 -0.80 -12.11 3.64
C HIS A 79 -2.30 -11.96 3.89
N ILE A 80 -2.80 -10.73 3.99
CA ILE A 80 -4.23 -10.49 4.14
C ILE A 80 -5.00 -11.04 2.95
N LEU A 81 -4.55 -10.81 1.71
CA LEU A 81 -5.22 -11.37 0.54
C LEU A 81 -5.26 -12.91 0.55
N ILE A 82 -4.18 -13.56 1.01
CA ILE A 82 -4.13 -15.02 1.16
C ILE A 82 -5.13 -15.49 2.23
N ASP A 83 -5.18 -14.81 3.37
CA ASP A 83 -6.12 -15.14 4.44
C ASP A 83 -7.57 -14.96 3.99
N LEU A 84 -7.87 -13.89 3.24
CA LEU A 84 -9.18 -13.67 2.63
C LEU A 84 -9.52 -14.79 1.63
N ALA A 85 -8.56 -15.20 0.81
CA ALA A 85 -8.73 -16.27 -0.17
C ALA A 85 -9.01 -17.63 0.49
N HIS A 86 -8.33 -17.94 1.60
CA HIS A 86 -8.57 -19.14 2.39
C HIS A 86 -9.92 -19.12 3.12
N SER A 87 -10.37 -17.93 3.54
CA SER A 87 -11.63 -17.75 4.27
C SER A 87 -12.86 -17.69 3.37
N SER A 88 -12.67 -17.60 2.05
CA SER A 88 -13.76 -17.47 1.07
C SER A 88 -14.06 -18.80 0.38
N ASN A 89 -15.33 -19.18 0.28
CA ASN A 89 -15.74 -20.45 -0.34
C ASN A 89 -15.95 -20.33 -1.85
N SER A 90 -15.96 -19.12 -2.38
CA SER A 90 -16.15 -18.83 -3.79
C SER A 90 -15.40 -17.59 -4.23
N PHE A 91 -15.21 -17.46 -5.55
CA PHE A 91 -14.65 -16.24 -6.14
C PHE A 91 -15.46 -14.99 -5.77
N ALA A 92 -16.79 -15.09 -5.76
CA ALA A 92 -17.66 -13.96 -5.44
C ALA A 92 -17.51 -13.50 -3.98
N GLU A 93 -17.40 -14.44 -3.05
CA GLU A 93 -17.11 -14.14 -1.64
C GLU A 93 -15.75 -13.47 -1.48
N PHE A 94 -14.72 -14.02 -2.16
CA PHE A 94 -13.38 -13.45 -2.14
C PHE A 94 -13.35 -12.03 -2.70
N GLN A 95 -13.98 -11.80 -3.85
CA GLN A 95 -14.07 -10.49 -4.47
C GLN A 95 -14.74 -9.46 -3.55
N ALA A 96 -15.85 -9.84 -2.91
CA ALA A 96 -16.55 -8.99 -1.95
C ALA A 96 -15.70 -8.68 -0.71
N ALA A 97 -14.98 -9.69 -0.19
CA ALA A 97 -14.10 -9.52 0.96
C ALA A 97 -12.91 -8.60 0.65
N VAL A 98 -12.28 -8.76 -0.52
CA VAL A 98 -11.20 -7.89 -1.00
C VAL A 98 -11.67 -6.46 -1.18
N GLN A 99 -12.87 -6.26 -1.75
CA GLN A 99 -13.47 -4.92 -1.89
C GLN A 99 -13.71 -4.28 -0.52
N THR A 100 -14.30 -5.02 0.41
CA THR A 100 -14.58 -4.55 1.78
C THR A 100 -13.29 -4.17 2.51
N PHE A 101 -12.28 -5.03 2.44
CA PHE A 101 -10.95 -4.76 2.99
C PHE A 101 -10.36 -3.47 2.39
N PHE A 102 -10.38 -3.34 1.08
CA PHE A 102 -9.81 -2.17 0.40
C PHE A 102 -10.54 -0.87 0.74
N ASP A 103 -11.87 -0.91 0.89
CA ASP A 103 -12.69 0.26 1.22
C ASP A 103 -12.63 0.67 2.69
N ASP A 104 -12.15 -0.22 3.56
CA ASP A 104 -11.91 0.09 4.96
C ASP A 104 -11.03 1.34 5.11
N THR A 105 -11.40 2.20 6.06
CA THR A 105 -10.75 3.49 6.29
C THR A 105 -10.22 3.59 7.70
N ASN A 106 -8.93 3.89 7.84
CA ASN A 106 -8.37 4.21 9.15
C ASN A 106 -8.68 5.67 9.52
N GLU A 107 -9.83 5.90 10.15
CA GLU A 107 -10.27 7.23 10.57
C GLU A 107 -9.28 7.91 11.53
N GLY A 108 -8.55 7.13 12.34
CA GLY A 108 -7.56 7.62 13.28
C GLY A 108 -6.36 8.30 12.62
N TYR A 109 -5.93 7.83 11.45
CA TYR A 109 -4.80 8.39 10.70
C TYR A 109 -5.21 9.19 9.46
N GLU A 110 -6.49 9.22 9.09
CA GLU A 110 -6.93 9.97 7.90
C GLU A 110 -6.63 11.48 8.03
N ALA A 111 -6.84 12.04 9.22
CA ALA A 111 -6.55 13.45 9.49
C ALA A 111 -5.04 13.76 9.34
N ASP A 112 -4.18 12.88 9.84
CA ASP A 112 -2.74 12.99 9.72
C ASP A 112 -2.28 12.84 8.28
N TRP A 113 -2.87 11.91 7.53
CA TRP A 113 -2.59 11.77 6.10
C TRP A 113 -2.93 13.05 5.33
N ARG A 114 -4.09 13.65 5.59
CA ARG A 114 -4.49 14.93 4.98
C ARG A 114 -3.58 16.09 5.41
N LYS A 115 -3.11 16.10 6.65
CA LYS A 115 -2.15 17.11 7.12
C LYS A 115 -0.80 16.96 6.41
N ALA A 116 -0.32 15.73 6.26
CA ALA A 116 0.92 15.42 5.57
C ALA A 116 0.85 15.82 4.07
N LEU A 117 -0.31 15.70 3.42
CA LEU A 117 -0.52 16.23 2.05
C LEU A 117 -0.19 17.71 1.94
N LEU A 118 -0.70 18.52 2.88
CA LEU A 118 -0.43 19.96 2.87
C LEU A 118 1.07 20.26 3.00
N GLY A 119 1.80 19.44 3.77
CA GLY A 119 3.25 19.52 3.87
C GLY A 119 3.95 19.26 2.54
N VAL A 120 3.52 18.23 1.80
CA VAL A 120 4.05 17.94 0.45
C VAL A 120 3.71 19.07 -0.53
N GLN A 121 2.47 19.55 -0.55
CA GLN A 121 2.03 20.66 -1.41
C GLN A 121 2.81 21.95 -1.19
N ARG A 122 3.25 22.20 0.05
CA ARG A 122 4.06 23.36 0.42
C ARG A 122 5.56 23.16 0.17
N GLY A 123 5.98 21.95 -0.20
CA GLY A 123 7.39 21.58 -0.37
C GLY A 123 8.14 21.38 0.96
N GLU A 124 7.42 21.24 2.07
CA GLU A 124 7.98 21.00 3.41
C GLU A 124 8.39 19.52 3.60
N VAL A 125 7.72 18.62 2.87
CA VAL A 125 7.93 17.17 2.94
C VAL A 125 8.27 16.65 1.54
N SER A 126 9.34 15.87 1.43
CA SER A 126 9.70 15.13 0.22
C SER A 126 10.36 13.81 0.59
N LEU A 127 10.21 12.81 -0.28
CA LEU A 127 10.83 11.51 -0.12
C LEU A 127 11.67 11.22 -1.36
N GLU A 128 12.98 11.05 -1.18
CA GLU A 128 13.92 10.90 -2.29
C GLU A 128 13.59 9.67 -3.16
N GLY A 129 13.67 9.84 -4.48
CA GLY A 129 13.41 8.77 -5.43
C GLY A 129 11.93 8.39 -5.60
N ILE A 130 11.01 9.04 -4.86
CA ILE A 130 9.57 8.78 -4.94
C ILE A 130 8.88 9.94 -5.68
N PRO A 131 8.22 9.68 -6.82
CA PRO A 131 7.55 10.73 -7.59
C PRO A 131 6.27 11.19 -6.90
N THR A 132 5.93 12.47 -7.05
CA THR A 132 4.68 13.06 -6.57
C THR A 132 3.54 12.89 -7.56
N VAL A 133 2.34 12.58 -7.09
CA VAL A 133 1.12 12.48 -7.90
C VAL A 133 -0.09 13.10 -7.18
N PRO A 134 -1.18 13.45 -7.89
CA PRO A 134 -2.36 14.06 -7.27
C PRO A 134 -2.98 13.16 -6.19
N ALA A 135 -3.22 13.72 -5.00
CA ALA A 135 -3.82 13.02 -3.87
C ALA A 135 -5.28 12.55 -4.12
N ASN A 136 -5.95 13.17 -5.10
CA ASN A 136 -7.28 12.80 -5.57
C ASN A 136 -7.24 11.77 -6.71
N SER A 137 -6.10 11.15 -6.99
CA SER A 137 -6.01 10.06 -7.98
C SER A 137 -7.04 8.97 -7.66
N PRO A 138 -7.82 8.50 -8.65
CA PRO A 138 -8.87 7.52 -8.40
C PRO A 138 -8.34 6.25 -7.76
N ARG A 139 -8.97 5.86 -6.65
CA ARG A 139 -8.64 4.63 -5.92
C ARG A 139 -9.52 3.50 -6.41
N SER A 140 -8.93 2.35 -6.71
CA SER A 140 -9.69 1.17 -7.15
C SER A 140 -8.98 -0.13 -6.78
N ILE A 141 -9.77 -1.20 -6.64
CA ILE A 141 -9.28 -2.56 -6.56
C ILE A 141 -10.02 -3.42 -7.59
N ALA A 142 -9.30 -4.25 -8.31
CA ALA A 142 -9.85 -5.19 -9.27
C ALA A 142 -9.42 -6.61 -8.89
N VAL A 143 -10.36 -7.55 -8.95
CA VAL A 143 -10.11 -8.98 -8.75
C VAL A 143 -10.57 -9.70 -10.02
N THR A 144 -9.65 -10.41 -10.67
CA THR A 144 -9.91 -11.09 -11.94
C THR A 144 -9.49 -12.55 -11.87
N ILE A 145 -10.29 -13.44 -12.45
CA ILE A 145 -9.92 -14.86 -12.57
C ILE A 145 -8.82 -14.98 -13.63
N LYS A 146 -7.77 -15.76 -13.32
CA LYS A 146 -6.76 -16.18 -14.28
C LYS A 146 -6.83 -17.68 -14.49
N GLU A 147 -6.55 -18.09 -15.72
CA GLU A 147 -6.28 -19.48 -16.03
C GLU A 147 -4.80 -19.80 -15.81
N VAL A 148 -4.48 -21.05 -15.44
CA VAL A 148 -3.10 -21.48 -15.18
C VAL A 148 -2.18 -21.22 -16.38
N ARG A 149 -2.68 -21.37 -17.62
CA ARG A 149 -1.90 -21.07 -18.84
C ARG A 149 -1.54 -19.60 -19.03
N GLN A 150 -2.18 -18.69 -18.29
CA GLN A 150 -1.90 -17.26 -18.30
C GLN A 150 -0.89 -16.85 -17.23
N VAL A 151 -0.47 -17.78 -16.37
CA VAL A 151 0.54 -17.54 -15.34
C VAL A 151 1.92 -17.60 -15.95
N THR A 152 2.72 -16.59 -15.64
CA THR A 152 4.11 -16.45 -16.06
C THR A 152 5.02 -16.27 -14.85
N PRO A 153 6.34 -16.49 -14.97
CA PRO A 153 7.27 -16.19 -13.87
C PRO A 153 7.20 -14.73 -13.39
N GLN A 154 6.76 -13.79 -14.24
CA GLN A 154 6.57 -12.39 -13.86
C GLN A 154 5.40 -12.18 -12.89
N ASP A 155 4.46 -13.12 -12.79
CA ASP A 155 3.38 -13.07 -11.80
C ASP A 155 3.88 -13.35 -10.38
N ASN A 156 5.09 -13.91 -10.24
CA ASN A 156 5.82 -14.01 -8.96
C ASN A 156 6.72 -12.78 -8.71
N SER A 157 6.76 -11.81 -9.62
CA SER A 157 7.54 -10.58 -9.42
C SER A 157 6.72 -9.54 -8.68
N ALA A 158 7.33 -8.91 -7.69
CA ALA A 158 6.72 -7.82 -6.93
C ALA A 158 6.56 -6.59 -7.84
N ASN A 159 5.46 -6.50 -8.59
CA ASN A 159 5.06 -5.25 -9.26
C ASN A 159 4.52 -4.30 -8.20
N VAL A 160 5.39 -3.38 -7.78
CA VAL A 160 5.21 -2.55 -6.60
C VAL A 160 5.59 -1.11 -6.94
N GLN A 161 4.69 -0.18 -6.64
CA GLN A 161 4.95 1.24 -6.82
C GLN A 161 4.38 2.04 -5.64
N TYR A 162 5.21 2.90 -5.04
CA TYR A 162 4.76 3.99 -4.18
C TYR A 162 4.92 5.32 -4.92
N LEU A 163 3.99 6.23 -4.62
CA LEU A 163 3.95 7.59 -5.10
C LEU A 163 3.71 8.49 -3.89
N LEU A 164 4.34 9.66 -3.86
CA LEU A 164 4.09 10.66 -2.83
C LEU A 164 2.81 11.42 -3.22
N ALA A 165 1.84 11.50 -2.34
CA ALA A 165 0.60 12.20 -2.62
C ALA A 165 0.78 13.70 -2.41
N ALA A 166 0.40 14.49 -3.42
CA ALA A 166 0.46 15.94 -3.43
C ALA A 166 -0.91 16.52 -3.80
#